data_AF-A0A9P8F3E3-F1
#
_entry.id   AF-A0A9P8F3E3-F1
#
_cell.length_a   1.000
_cell.length_b   1.000
_cell.length_c   1.000
_cell.angle_alpha   90.00
_cell.angle_beta   90.00
_cell.angle_gamma   90.00
#
_symmetry.space_group_name_H-M   'P 1'
#
loop_
_entity.id
_entity.type
_entity.pdbx_description
1 polymer ?
#
loop_
_entity_poly.entity_id
_entity_poly.type
_entity_poly.pdbx_seq_one_letter_code
_entity_poly.pdbx_strand_id
1 'polypeptide(L)'
;ASWSSAKNFGLVGGIFAGTECCIEGFRAKNDLYNGVAAGCITGGALAAKAGPQAAALGCAGFAGFSAAIDYYMRMPNDDTAADPIA
;
A
#
# COMPACT_ATOMS: atom_id res chain seq x y z
N ALA A 1 -7.29 5.89 24.42
CA ALA A 1 -7.85 5.99 23.06
C ALA A 1 -6.78 5.82 21.97
N SER A 2 -5.73 6.66 21.92
CA SER A 2 -4.71 6.65 20.86
C SER A 2 -3.95 5.31 20.67
N TRP A 3 -3.66 4.59 21.77
CA TRP A 3 -2.92 3.33 21.74
C TRP A 3 -3.56 2.23 20.88
N SER A 4 -4.89 2.13 20.85
CA SER A 4 -5.59 1.12 20.04
C SER A 4 -5.48 1.46 18.55
N SER A 5 -5.69 2.71 18.18
CA SER A 5 -5.56 3.17 16.79
C SER A 5 -4.12 3.01 16.30
N ALA A 6 -3.13 3.41 17.10
CA ALA A 6 -1.71 3.27 16.77
C ALA A 6 -1.33 1.81 16.47
N LYS A 7 -1.83 0.85 17.25
CA LYS A 7 -1.63 -0.59 16.99
C LYS A 7 -2.21 -1.03 15.66
N ASN A 8 -3.41 -0.58 15.32
CA ASN A 8 -4.05 -0.94 14.05
C ASN A 8 -3.31 -0.34 12.85
N PHE A 9 -2.93 0.94 12.91
CA PHE A 9 -2.13 1.57 11.85
C PHE A 9 -0.75 0.95 11.71
N GLY A 10 -0.09 0.64 12.83
CA GLY A 10 1.19 -0.07 12.83
C GLY A 10 1.07 -1.46 12.20
N LEU A 11 -0.02 -2.19 12.45
CA LEU A 11 -0.28 -3.48 11.83
C LEU A 11 -0.49 -3.35 10.31
N VAL A 12 -1.35 -2.42 9.87
CA VAL A 12 -1.62 -2.19 8.45
C VAL A 12 -0.34 -1.79 7.72
N GLY A 13 0.39 -0.80 8.23
CA GLY A 13 1.64 -0.33 7.62
C GLY A 13 2.73 -1.40 7.63
N GLY A 14 2.84 -2.18 8.71
CA GLY A 14 3.81 -3.27 8.80
C GLY A 14 3.54 -4.40 7.81
N ILE A 15 2.28 -4.80 7.63
CA ILE A 15 1.92 -5.82 6.63
C ILE A 15 2.15 -5.28 5.23
N PHE A 16 1.73 -4.04 4.94
CA PHE A 16 1.93 -3.44 3.63
C PHE A 16 3.42 -3.36 3.26
N ALA A 17 4.23 -2.74 4.12
CA ALA A 17 5.65 -2.54 3.86
C ALA A 17 6.46 -3.84 3.83
N GLY A 18 6.11 -4.81 4.68
CA GLY A 18 6.73 -6.13 4.64
C GLY A 18 6.38 -6.85 3.33
N THR A 19 5.14 -6.76 2.89
CA THR A 19 4.67 -7.46 1.69
C THR A 19 5.26 -6.85 0.42
N GLU A 20 5.28 -5.52 0.28
CA GLU A 20 5.91 -4.87 -0.88
C GLU A 20 7.40 -5.22 -0.94
N CYS A 21 8.11 -5.12 0.18
CA CYS A 21 9.53 -5.45 0.27
C CYS A 21 9.82 -6.90 -0.17
N CYS A 22 9.02 -7.86 0.30
CA CYS A 22 9.14 -9.24 -0.13
C CYS A 22 8.90 -9.40 -1.64
N ILE A 23 7.82 -8.83 -2.19
CA ILE A 23 7.49 -8.96 -3.61
C ILE A 23 8.57 -8.30 -4.48
N GLU A 24 9.08 -7.14 -4.09
CA GLU A 24 10.19 -6.46 -4.76
C GLU A 24 11.47 -7.29 -4.71
N GLY A 25 11.80 -7.87 -3.56
CA GLY A 25 12.94 -8.77 -3.42
C GLY A 25 12.85 -9.99 -4.33
N PHE A 26 11.65 -10.53 -4.56
CA PHE A 26 11.44 -11.67 -5.46
C PHE A 26 11.41 -11.29 -6.95
N ARG A 27 10.81 -10.14 -7.32
CA ARG A 27 10.66 -9.72 -8.73
C ARG A 27 11.79 -8.83 -9.24
N ALA A 28 12.58 -8.24 -8.35
CA ALA A 28 13.57 -7.21 -8.65
C ALA A 28 12.99 -6.03 -9.49
N LYS A 29 11.74 -5.67 -9.23
CA LYS A 29 11.02 -4.57 -9.91
C LYS A 29 10.19 -3.79 -8.92
N ASN A 30 10.31 -2.46 -8.95
CA ASN A 30 9.49 -1.54 -8.17
C ASN A 30 8.51 -0.80 -9.10
N ASP A 31 7.37 -1.44 -9.36
CA ASP A 31 6.30 -0.93 -10.22
C ASP A 31 4.97 -0.86 -9.44
N LEU A 32 3.97 -0.20 -10.02
CA LEU A 32 2.63 -0.05 -9.45
C LEU A 32 1.98 -1.39 -9.03
N TYR A 33 2.32 -2.49 -9.73
CA TYR A 33 1.86 -3.83 -9.40
C TYR A 33 2.29 -4.28 -8.00
N ASN A 34 3.46 -3.85 -7.52
CA ASN A 34 3.96 -4.18 -6.19
C ASN A 34 3.06 -3.57 -5.12
N GLY A 35 2.73 -2.28 -5.24
CA GLY A 35 1.81 -1.59 -4.34
C GLY A 35 0.39 -2.16 -4.37
N VAL A 36 -0.12 -2.53 -5.56
CA VAL A 36 -1.45 -3.16 -5.71
C VAL A 36 -1.51 -4.53 -5.05
N ALA A 37 -0.50 -5.37 -5.27
CA ALA A 37 -0.44 -6.71 -4.69
C ALA A 37 -0.26 -6.65 -3.16
N ALA A 38 0.64 -5.79 -2.67
CA ALA A 38 0.83 -5.56 -1.24
C ALA A 38 -0.44 -5.01 -0.58
N GLY A 39 -1.12 -4.06 -1.23
CA GLY A 39 -2.41 -3.52 -0.81
C GLY A 39 -3.49 -4.62 -0.72
N CYS A 40 -3.63 -5.43 -1.77
CA CYS A 40 -4.59 -6.54 -1.77
C CYS A 40 -4.33 -7.54 -0.63
N ILE A 41 -3.07 -7.96 -0.45
CA ILE A 41 -2.69 -8.91 0.60
C ILE A 41 -2.96 -8.33 1.98
N THR A 42 -2.63 -7.05 2.19
CA THR A 42 -2.88 -6.34 3.45
C THR A 42 -4.37 -6.28 3.73
N GLY A 43 -5.17 -5.69 2.83
CA GLY A 43 -6.61 -5.55 3.00
C GLY A 43 -7.35 -6.89 3.12
N GLY A 44 -6.92 -7.90 2.36
CA GLY A 44 -7.44 -9.26 2.44
C GLY A 44 -7.12 -9.95 3.77
N ALA A 45 -5.88 -9.82 4.27
CA ALA A 45 -5.45 -10.40 5.54
C ALA A 45 -6.19 -9.77 6.73
N LEU A 46 -6.38 -8.45 6.72
CA LEU A 46 -7.12 -7.73 7.76
C LEU A 46 -8.60 -8.14 7.80
N ALA A 47 -9.23 -8.34 6.63
CA ALA A 47 -10.63 -8.72 6.52
C ALA A 47 -10.87 -10.24 6.52
N ALA A 48 -9.82 -11.07 6.54
CA ALA A 48 -9.93 -12.53 6.44
C ALA A 48 -10.84 -13.16 7.50
N LYS A 49 -10.80 -12.64 8.74
CA LYS A 49 -11.64 -13.14 9.84
C LYS A 49 -13.13 -12.79 9.69
N ALA A 50 -13.47 -11.81 8.86
CA ALA A 50 -14.84 -11.40 8.57
C ALA A 50 -15.47 -12.22 7.42
N GLY A 51 -14.74 -13.20 6.88
CA GLY A 51 -15.21 -14.11 5.83
C GLY A 51 -14.67 -13.77 4.43
N PRO A 52 -14.89 -14.67 3.44
CA PRO A 52 -14.27 -14.58 2.13
C PRO A 52 -14.75 -13.36 1.31
N GLN A 53 -16.02 -12.97 1.44
CA GLN A 53 -16.54 -11.79 0.76
C GLN A 53 -15.92 -10.50 1.31
N ALA A 54 -15.75 -10.42 2.64
CA ALA A 54 -15.09 -9.29 3.29
C ALA A 54 -13.60 -9.23 2.91
N ALA A 55 -12.92 -10.38 2.83
CA ALA A 55 -11.54 -10.46 2.36
C ALA A 55 -11.39 -9.99 0.90
N ALA A 56 -12.32 -10.37 0.01
CA ALA A 56 -12.31 -9.93 -1.38
C ALA A 56 -12.54 -8.40 -1.50
N LEU A 57 -13.50 -7.86 -0.75
CA LEU A 57 -13.75 -6.42 -0.66
C LEU A 57 -12.56 -5.67 -0.06
N GLY A 58 -11.96 -6.20 1.01
CA GLY A 58 -10.78 -5.63 1.65
C GLY A 58 -9.58 -5.60 0.72
N CYS A 59 -9.32 -6.71 0.00
CA CYS A 59 -8.30 -6.76 -1.04
C CYS A 59 -8.57 -5.71 -2.12
N ALA A 60 -9.77 -5.68 -2.71
CA ALA A 60 -10.09 -4.76 -3.79
C ALA A 60 -9.97 -3.28 -3.35
N GLY A 61 -10.45 -2.95 -2.15
CA GLY A 61 -10.37 -1.60 -1.59
C GLY A 61 -8.94 -1.14 -1.34
N PHE A 62 -8.13 -1.94 -0.63
CA PHE A 62 -6.73 -1.58 -0.37
C PHE A 62 -5.87 -1.63 -1.63
N ALA A 63 -6.13 -2.55 -2.55
CA ALA A 63 -5.47 -2.59 -3.86
C ALA A 63 -5.75 -1.32 -4.67
N GLY A 64 -7.01 -0.89 -4.74
CA GLY A 64 -7.41 0.34 -5.43
C GLY A 64 -6.82 1.59 -4.78
N PHE A 65 -6.83 1.66 -3.45
CA PHE A 65 -6.23 2.78 -2.71
C PHE A 65 -4.71 2.84 -2.92
N SER A 66 -4.00 1.72 -2.79
CA SER A 66 -2.56 1.68 -3.06
C SER A 66 -2.25 2.03 -4.52
N ALA A 67 -3.03 1.57 -5.50
CA ALA A 67 -2.85 1.96 -6.89
C ALA A 67 -2.94 3.48 -7.08
N ALA A 68 -3.95 4.10 -6.47
CA ALA A 68 -4.18 5.54 -6.59
C ALA A 68 -3.05 6.36 -5.93
N ILE A 69 -2.61 5.97 -4.74
CA ILE A 69 -1.54 6.65 -4.01
C ILE A 69 -0.20 6.46 -4.72
N ASP A 70 0.11 5.25 -5.18
CA ASP A 70 1.34 4.95 -5.90
C ASP A 70 1.40 5.67 -7.26
N TYR A 71 0.26 5.78 -7.94
CA TYR A 71 0.12 6.58 -9.16
C TYR A 71 0.34 8.07 -8.87
N TYR A 72 -0.26 8.60 -7.81
CA TYR A 72 -0.10 10.00 -7.40
C TYR A 72 1.37 10.31 -7.05
N MET A 73 2.05 9.46 -6.28
CA MET A 73 3.45 9.68 -5.90
C MET A 73 4.43 9.54 -7.06
N ARG A 74 4.05 8.81 -8.12
CA ARG A 74 4.83 8.68 -9.36
C ARG A 74 4.54 9.79 -10.39
N MET A 75 3.57 10.67 -10.14
CA MET A 75 3.36 11.82 -11.02
C MET A 75 4.58 12.76 -10.94
N PRO A 76 5.04 13.32 -12.06
CA PRO A 76 6.01 14.41 -12.03
C PRO A 76 5.39 15.58 -11.27
N ASN A 77 6.05 16.01 -10.19
CA ASN A 77 5.71 17.26 -9.51
C ASN A 77 6.44 18.39 -10.25
N ASP A 78 5.71 19.44 -10.64
CA ASP A 78 6.29 20.70 -11.10
C ASP A 78 6.90 21.46 -9.90
N ASP A 79 7.89 20.84 -9.26
CA ASP A 79 8.65 21.46 -8.17
C ASP A 79 9.66 22.43 -8.79
N THR A 80 9.26 23.68 -9.04
CA THR A 80 10.17 24.81 -9.40
C THR A 80 11.16 25.16 -8.28
N ALA A 81 11.21 24.36 -7.21
CA ALA A 81 12.17 24.49 -6.10
C ALA A 81 13.23 23.38 -6.11
N ALA A 82 13.11 22.38 -7.00
CA ALA A 82 14.06 21.29 -7.15
C ALA A 82 15.10 21.57 -8.24
N ASP A 83 14.86 22.56 -9.10
CA ASP A 83 15.84 23.04 -10.06
C ASP A 83 16.81 24.03 -9.38
N PRO A 84 18.12 23.72 -9.33
CA PRO A 84 19.11 24.60 -8.70
C PRO A 84 19.39 25.89 -9.51
N ILE A 85 18.51 26.27 -10.43
CA ILE A 85 18.75 27.32 -11.45
C ILE A 85 17.54 28.24 -11.78
N ALA A 86 16.36 28.09 -11.16
CA ALA A 86 15.32 29.15 -11.16
C ALA A 86 15.60 30.26 -10.16
#